data_AF-A0AAV9XBQ6-F1
#
_entry.id   AF-A0AAV9XBQ6-F1
#
_cell.length_a   1.000
_cell.length_b   1.000
_cell.length_c   1.000
_cell.angle_alpha   90.00
_cell.angle_beta   90.00
_cell.angle_gamma   90.00
#
_symmetry.space_group_name_H-M   'P 1'
#
loop_
_entity.id
_entity.type
_entity.pdbx_description
1 polymer ?
#
loop_
_entity_poly.entity_id
_entity_poly.type
_entity_poly.pdbx_seq_one_letter_code
_entity_poly.pdbx_strand_id
1 'polypeptide(L)'
;MGDHTSIRYAASVVTTQNHIHNMRSAVLAQKPHITITLKGEREGRKLPYAFSTRDKIEGEVTIIPQHDVRFDDIFITFEGVVRVWTENTGAMGAARSEVRRMFLKMNQPIDESTLPVPRIAIKGMQYTFPFSFIVPDQLLDSHCGHITQSGVVRQAHLQLPPSMGTGKAINQDGTLELDDVTPDMAKIRYGIKVRITRKKEIDGKQAIIAEEQRNIHITPAYLEAPPPMDDNTFVFKKEKEIRKGLFKGKLGRLIVQADPPRPLETKSYDGKHKATTTVTLNMTFVPSDDSTEPPKLGNITTKLKYRTFYSTKSINIIPQRKSHLNDPYMGQYHETITLSSRALNGIKWRKGRDAEHDSTYGSRRGSDMSDNASTASLPYESPNWYYAEILVPVSQPQNKGLPPTFQSCHVGRQYELDITLSVDISSRLNSSFTLKLPVQVTSVGQRDLGAQLEAEEELPAFEEFFTPRSVAPPPIDQQHRRLPSFADSMMEEAGQLPAHMMSNSANMAPPPGYGLLAGGMINLR
;
A
#
# COMPACT_ATOMS: atom_id res chain seq x y z
N MET A 1 -48.42 -66.62 -11.22
CA MET A 1 -47.23 -66.67 -10.35
C MET A 1 -46.10 -65.99 -11.11
N GLY A 2 -45.49 -64.89 -10.68
CA GLY A 2 -45.44 -64.33 -9.34
C GLY A 2 -45.15 -62.82 -9.30
N ASP A 3 -44.85 -62.41 -8.08
CA ASP A 3 -45.05 -61.12 -7.44
C ASP A 3 -43.98 -60.03 -7.67
N HIS A 4 -44.44 -58.79 -7.50
CA HIS A 4 -43.88 -57.62 -6.81
C HIS A 4 -42.36 -57.53 -6.48
N THR A 5 -41.74 -56.40 -6.85
CA THR A 5 -41.19 -55.31 -5.98
C THR A 5 -40.24 -54.39 -6.79
N SER A 6 -40.65 -53.16 -7.13
CA SER A 6 -40.31 -51.88 -6.46
C SER A 6 -38.84 -51.45 -6.48
N ILE A 7 -38.52 -50.36 -7.20
CA ILE A 7 -37.59 -49.31 -6.72
C ILE A 7 -38.13 -47.93 -7.19
N ARG A 8 -38.89 -47.26 -6.31
CA ARG A 8 -39.22 -45.83 -6.37
C ARG A 8 -38.13 -45.05 -5.61
N TYR A 9 -37.06 -44.61 -6.27
CA TYR A 9 -36.03 -43.76 -5.60
C TYR A 9 -35.67 -42.46 -6.36
N ALA A 10 -36.16 -42.25 -7.58
CA ALA A 10 -35.80 -41.06 -8.38
C ALA A 10 -36.77 -39.87 -8.23
N ALA A 11 -38.02 -40.10 -7.81
CA ALA A 11 -39.01 -39.03 -7.68
C ALA A 11 -38.81 -38.17 -6.41
N SER A 12 -38.16 -38.69 -5.36
CA SER A 12 -38.00 -37.99 -4.08
C SER A 12 -36.95 -36.88 -4.15
N VAL A 13 -35.84 -37.05 -4.88
CA VAL A 13 -34.75 -36.06 -4.93
C VAL A 13 -35.16 -34.80 -5.71
N VAL A 14 -35.80 -34.98 -6.87
CA VAL A 14 -36.30 -33.87 -7.70
C VAL A 14 -37.42 -33.11 -7.00
N THR A 15 -38.33 -33.83 -6.33
CA THR A 15 -39.42 -33.22 -5.55
C THR A 15 -38.87 -32.47 -4.33
N THR A 16 -37.83 -32.99 -3.66
CA THR A 16 -37.18 -32.33 -2.53
C THR A 16 -36.42 -31.07 -2.98
N GLN A 17 -35.74 -31.10 -4.12
CA GLN A 17 -35.05 -29.92 -4.66
C GLN A 17 -36.03 -28.81 -5.10
N ASN A 18 -37.14 -29.18 -5.75
CA ASN A 18 -38.20 -28.24 -6.12
C ASN A 18 -38.91 -27.68 -4.87
N HIS A 19 -39.12 -28.51 -3.85
CA HIS A 19 -39.72 -28.07 -2.58
C HIS A 19 -38.79 -27.11 -1.83
N ILE A 20 -37.47 -27.38 -1.79
CA ILE A 20 -36.46 -26.47 -1.21
C ILE A 20 -36.38 -25.17 -2.00
N HIS A 21 -36.48 -25.22 -3.33
CA HIS A 21 -36.48 -24.03 -4.18
C HIS A 21 -37.75 -23.18 -3.93
N ASN A 22 -38.92 -23.79 -3.89
CA ASN A 22 -40.19 -23.12 -3.60
C ASN A 22 -40.23 -22.57 -2.17
N MET A 23 -39.70 -23.29 -1.19
CA MET A 23 -39.55 -22.80 0.19
C MET A 23 -38.57 -21.63 0.27
N ARG A 24 -37.43 -21.67 -0.44
CA ARG A 24 -36.49 -20.54 -0.50
C ARG A 24 -37.11 -19.32 -1.16
N SER A 25 -37.85 -19.50 -2.25
CA SER A 25 -38.55 -18.41 -2.93
C SER A 25 -39.69 -17.81 -2.08
N ALA A 26 -40.44 -18.65 -1.35
CA ALA A 26 -41.46 -18.19 -0.41
C ALA A 26 -40.86 -17.47 0.82
N VAL A 27 -39.72 -17.94 1.33
CA VAL A 27 -38.98 -17.30 2.43
C VAL A 27 -38.32 -15.99 1.98
N LEU A 28 -37.85 -15.89 0.74
CA LEU A 28 -37.35 -14.64 0.15
C LEU A 28 -38.47 -13.63 -0.06
N ALA A 29 -39.66 -14.06 -0.49
CA ALA A 29 -40.84 -13.21 -0.66
C ALA A 29 -41.37 -12.61 0.67
N GLN A 30 -40.96 -13.17 1.81
CA GLN A 30 -41.33 -12.65 3.13
C GLN A 30 -40.32 -11.63 3.70
N LYS A 31 -39.09 -11.56 3.19
CA LYS A 31 -38.08 -10.65 3.76
C LYS A 31 -38.44 -9.18 3.47
N PRO A 32 -38.25 -8.26 4.44
CA PRO A 32 -38.25 -6.84 4.18
C PRO A 32 -37.40 -6.48 2.97
N HIS A 33 -37.92 -5.62 2.09
CA HIS A 33 -37.13 -5.05 1.01
C HIS A 33 -36.24 -3.98 1.59
N ILE A 34 -34.93 -4.11 1.41
CA ILE A 34 -33.93 -3.16 1.91
C ILE A 34 -33.24 -2.53 0.71
N THR A 35 -33.22 -1.20 0.68
CA THR A 35 -32.51 -0.42 -0.33
C THR A 35 -31.49 0.47 0.36
N ILE A 36 -30.26 0.48 -0.13
CA ILE A 36 -29.18 1.32 0.39
C ILE A 36 -28.79 2.28 -0.73
N THR A 37 -29.04 3.57 -0.51
CA THR A 37 -28.80 4.62 -1.50
C THR A 37 -27.66 5.49 -1.02
N LEU A 38 -26.67 5.74 -1.90
CA LEU A 38 -25.56 6.63 -1.57
C LEU A 38 -25.89 8.05 -2.00
N LYS A 39 -25.51 9.04 -1.21
CA LYS A 39 -25.66 10.45 -1.56
C LYS A 39 -24.78 10.78 -2.76
N GLY A 40 -25.35 11.48 -3.75
CA GLY A 40 -24.68 11.78 -5.02
C GLY A 40 -24.88 10.71 -6.11
N GLU A 41 -25.59 9.62 -5.79
CA GLU A 41 -26.02 8.59 -6.74
C GLU A 41 -26.89 9.17 -7.86
N ARG A 42 -26.29 9.32 -9.06
CA ARG A 42 -27.04 9.60 -10.29
C ARG A 42 -27.69 8.31 -10.77
N GLU A 43 -29.00 8.34 -10.99
CA GLU A 43 -29.73 7.22 -11.60
C GLU A 43 -29.03 6.75 -12.89
N GLY A 44 -28.86 5.43 -13.02
CA GLY A 44 -28.30 4.80 -14.24
C GLY A 44 -26.79 4.56 -14.26
N ARG A 45 -25.99 5.05 -13.30
CA ARG A 45 -24.57 4.67 -13.21
C ARG A 45 -24.41 3.28 -12.58
N LYS A 46 -23.84 2.33 -13.33
CA LYS A 46 -23.56 0.94 -12.89
C LYS A 46 -22.23 0.76 -12.15
N LEU A 47 -21.36 1.77 -12.15
CA LEU A 47 -20.04 1.70 -11.54
C LEU A 47 -20.12 1.82 -10.02
N PRO A 48 -19.33 1.06 -9.25
CA PRO A 48 -19.28 1.21 -7.80
C PRO A 48 -18.77 2.61 -7.45
N TYR A 49 -19.35 3.23 -6.42
CA TYR A 49 -18.81 4.46 -5.85
C TYR A 49 -17.39 4.21 -5.34
N ALA A 50 -16.43 5.00 -5.82
CA ALA A 50 -15.05 4.99 -5.35
C ALA A 50 -14.83 6.06 -4.29
N PHE A 51 -14.16 5.66 -3.20
CA PHE A 51 -13.74 6.55 -2.12
C PHE A 51 -12.27 6.28 -1.79
N SER A 52 -11.62 7.27 -1.21
CA SER A 52 -10.28 7.19 -0.65
C SER A 52 -10.30 7.39 0.87
N THR A 53 -9.14 7.37 1.50
CA THR A 53 -8.97 7.75 2.90
C THR A 53 -9.55 9.15 3.15
N ARG A 54 -10.14 9.35 4.33
CA ARG A 54 -10.80 10.60 4.77
C ARG A 54 -12.06 11.00 4.02
N ASP A 55 -12.44 10.27 2.96
CA ASP A 55 -13.68 10.56 2.26
C ASP A 55 -14.89 10.22 3.13
N LYS A 56 -15.93 11.04 2.96
CA LYS A 56 -17.20 10.88 3.67
C LYS A 56 -18.16 10.06 2.80
N ILE A 57 -18.64 8.95 3.35
CA ILE A 57 -19.67 8.10 2.74
C ILE A 57 -20.99 8.47 3.41
N GLU A 58 -21.89 9.11 2.67
CA GLU A 58 -23.22 9.49 3.17
C GLU A 58 -24.29 8.78 2.36
N GLY A 59 -25.43 8.51 2.98
CA GLY A 59 -26.56 7.89 2.30
C GLY A 59 -27.70 7.57 3.25
N GLU A 60 -28.66 6.81 2.73
CA GLU A 60 -29.86 6.41 3.46
C GLU A 60 -30.18 4.94 3.22
N VAL A 61 -30.69 4.30 4.26
CA VAL A 61 -31.22 2.94 4.21
C VAL A 61 -32.73 3.03 4.26
N THR A 62 -33.40 2.45 3.28
CA THR A 62 -34.86 2.35 3.23
C THR A 62 -35.29 0.90 3.41
N ILE A 63 -36.22 0.66 4.33
CA ILE A 63 -36.73 -0.66 4.70
C ILE A 63 -38.24 -0.68 4.48
N ILE A 64 -38.74 -1.61 3.67
CA ILE A 64 -40.16 -1.80 3.37
C ILE A 64 -40.55 -3.25 3.70
N PRO A 65 -41.18 -3.51 4.86
CA PRO A 65 -41.62 -4.84 5.26
C PRO A 65 -42.69 -5.40 4.31
N GLN A 66 -42.60 -6.69 3.98
CA GLN A 66 -43.59 -7.37 3.14
C GLN A 66 -44.77 -7.94 3.94
N HIS A 67 -44.63 -7.97 5.27
CA HIS A 67 -45.63 -8.32 6.26
C HIS A 67 -45.28 -7.65 7.59
N ASP A 68 -46.22 -7.61 8.53
CA ASP A 68 -45.97 -7.08 9.87
C ASP A 68 -44.93 -7.95 10.57
N VAL A 69 -43.76 -7.37 10.86
CA VAL A 69 -42.63 -8.13 11.40
C VAL A 69 -42.14 -7.49 12.68
N ARG A 70 -42.14 -8.29 13.76
CA ARG A 70 -41.47 -7.91 15.00
C ARG A 70 -39.95 -7.96 14.81
N PHE A 71 -39.25 -6.94 15.26
CA PHE A 71 -37.79 -6.88 15.32
C PHE A 71 -37.34 -6.37 16.68
N ASP A 72 -36.06 -6.49 16.99
CA ASP A 72 -35.47 -5.87 18.19
C ASP A 72 -34.49 -4.77 17.79
N ASP A 73 -33.48 -5.12 16.98
CA ASP A 73 -32.39 -4.21 16.62
C ASP A 73 -32.23 -4.10 15.09
N ILE A 74 -31.89 -2.89 14.64
CA ILE A 74 -31.43 -2.61 13.27
C ILE A 74 -29.99 -2.13 13.36
N PHE A 75 -29.11 -2.68 12.53
CA PHE A 75 -27.71 -2.30 12.46
C PHE A 75 -27.37 -1.80 11.07
N ILE A 76 -26.76 -0.63 10.97
CA ILE A 76 -26.17 -0.10 9.75
C ILE A 76 -24.66 -0.02 9.98
N THR A 77 -23.88 -0.75 9.19
CA THR A 77 -22.43 -0.89 9.41
C THR A 77 -21.66 -0.64 8.13
N PHE A 78 -20.49 -0.02 8.25
CA PHE A 78 -19.49 0.01 7.20
C PHE A 78 -18.46 -1.09 7.46
N GLU A 79 -18.40 -2.09 6.58
CA GLU A 79 -17.59 -3.29 6.76
C GLU A 79 -16.53 -3.44 5.67
N GLY A 80 -15.31 -3.79 6.08
CA GLY A 80 -14.21 -4.24 5.22
C GLY A 80 -13.90 -5.70 5.50
N VAL A 81 -13.91 -6.53 4.46
CA VAL A 81 -13.75 -7.98 4.56
C VAL A 81 -12.71 -8.47 3.57
N VAL A 82 -11.75 -9.25 4.08
CA VAL A 82 -10.79 -10.01 3.28
C VAL A 82 -11.22 -11.47 3.22
N ARG A 83 -11.16 -12.05 2.04
CA ARG A 83 -11.39 -13.47 1.77
C ARG A 83 -10.19 -14.00 1.00
N VAL A 84 -9.54 -15.00 1.57
CA VAL A 84 -8.40 -15.68 0.95
C VAL A 84 -8.66 -17.18 0.93
N TRP A 85 -8.27 -17.85 -0.15
CA TRP A 85 -8.16 -19.29 -0.14
C TRP A 85 -6.88 -19.77 -0.80
N THR A 86 -6.37 -20.90 -0.33
CA THR A 86 -5.27 -21.62 -0.95
C THR A 86 -5.74 -23.02 -1.35
N GLU A 87 -5.19 -23.53 -2.44
CA GLU A 87 -5.39 -24.90 -2.88
C GLU A 87 -4.10 -25.66 -2.59
N ASN A 88 -4.18 -26.68 -1.73
CA ASN A 88 -3.06 -27.55 -1.43
C ASN A 88 -3.25 -28.84 -2.23
N THR A 89 -2.40 -29.05 -3.23
CA THR A 89 -2.33 -30.31 -3.99
C THR A 89 -1.41 -31.28 -3.23
N GLY A 90 -1.91 -31.84 -2.12
CA GLY A 90 -1.22 -32.87 -1.37
C GLY A 90 -1.44 -34.27 -1.96
N ALA A 91 -0.71 -35.26 -1.45
CA ALA A 91 -0.78 -36.66 -1.91
C ALA A 91 -2.17 -37.32 -1.75
N MET A 92 -3.07 -36.74 -0.95
CA MET A 92 -4.45 -37.23 -0.73
C MET A 92 -5.53 -36.43 -1.48
N GLY A 93 -5.14 -35.64 -2.49
CA GLY A 93 -6.05 -34.85 -3.32
C GLY A 93 -6.00 -33.34 -3.03
N ALA A 94 -6.70 -32.56 -3.85
CA ALA A 94 -6.74 -31.10 -3.72
C ALA A 94 -7.62 -30.70 -2.51
N ALA A 95 -6.99 -30.19 -1.46
CA ALA A 95 -7.67 -29.62 -0.29
C ALA A 95 -7.67 -28.09 -0.38
N ARG A 96 -8.86 -27.48 -0.36
CA ARG A 96 -9.02 -26.01 -0.35
C ARG A 96 -9.13 -25.52 1.09
N SER A 97 -8.20 -24.66 1.50
CA SER A 97 -8.27 -23.94 2.78
C SER A 97 -8.74 -22.52 2.52
N GLU A 98 -9.77 -22.07 3.24
CA GLU A 98 -10.36 -20.75 3.05
C GLU A 98 -10.46 -20.00 4.38
N VAL A 99 -10.09 -18.71 4.35
CA VAL A 99 -10.24 -17.79 5.47
C VAL A 99 -11.04 -16.56 5.05
N ARG A 100 -11.95 -16.13 5.91
CA ARG A 100 -12.68 -14.87 5.79
C ARG A 100 -12.51 -14.08 7.07
N ARG A 101 -11.98 -12.86 6.98
CA ARG A 101 -11.79 -11.96 8.13
C ARG A 101 -12.38 -10.60 7.84
N MET A 102 -13.05 -10.04 8.84
CA MET A 102 -13.50 -8.66 8.83
C MET A 102 -12.41 -7.81 9.46
N PHE A 103 -11.83 -6.90 8.67
CA PHE A 103 -10.74 -6.03 9.11
C PHE A 103 -11.19 -4.58 9.33
N LEU A 104 -12.45 -4.25 9.00
CA LEU A 104 -13.03 -2.95 9.33
C LEU A 104 -14.50 -3.17 9.67
N LYS A 105 -14.95 -2.55 10.76
CA LYS A 105 -16.37 -2.48 11.11
C LYS A 105 -16.63 -1.18 11.88
N MET A 106 -17.40 -0.29 11.28
CA MET A 106 -17.90 0.92 11.92
C MET A 106 -19.42 0.82 12.01
N ASN A 107 -20.00 1.25 13.13
CA ASN A 107 -21.44 1.19 13.35
C ASN A 107 -22.04 2.59 13.25
N GLN A 108 -23.14 2.76 12.53
CA GLN A 108 -23.97 3.95 12.56
C GLN A 108 -25.02 3.75 13.67
N PRO A 109 -25.03 4.59 14.71
CA PRO A 109 -26.09 4.60 15.70
C PRO A 109 -27.43 4.94 15.05
N ILE A 110 -28.50 4.28 15.51
CA ILE A 110 -29.88 4.57 15.13
C ILE A 110 -30.57 5.21 16.33
N ASP A 111 -31.25 6.32 16.09
CA ASP A 111 -32.05 6.99 17.10
C ASP A 111 -33.27 6.12 17.44
N GLU A 112 -33.36 5.67 18.70
CA GLU A 112 -34.45 4.82 19.14
C GLU A 112 -35.83 5.47 19.02
N SER A 113 -35.90 6.81 19.04
CA SER A 113 -37.17 7.54 18.87
C SER A 113 -37.75 7.40 17.45
N THR A 114 -36.90 7.08 16.46
CA THR A 114 -37.33 6.86 15.06
C THR A 114 -37.88 5.46 14.82
N LEU A 115 -37.76 4.56 15.80
CA LEU A 115 -38.19 3.17 15.68
C LEU A 115 -39.64 3.02 16.12
N PRO A 116 -40.47 2.23 15.40
CA PRO A 116 -41.86 2.01 15.75
C PRO A 116 -42.01 1.42 17.16
N VAL A 117 -43.03 1.89 17.88
CA VAL A 117 -43.42 1.39 19.20
C VAL A 117 -44.85 0.83 19.10
N PRO A 118 -45.07 -0.47 19.42
CA PRO A 118 -44.05 -1.48 19.73
C PRO A 118 -43.17 -1.79 18.50
N ARG A 119 -42.00 -2.43 18.70
CA ARG A 119 -40.99 -2.77 17.67
C ARG A 119 -41.51 -3.77 16.62
N ILE A 120 -42.50 -3.34 15.86
CA ILE A 120 -43.22 -4.07 14.83
C ILE A 120 -43.20 -3.17 13.60
N ALA A 121 -42.51 -3.62 12.55
CA ALA A 121 -42.48 -2.92 11.28
C ALA A 121 -43.70 -3.34 10.46
N ILE A 122 -44.64 -2.40 10.29
CA ILE A 122 -45.90 -2.61 9.57
C ILE A 122 -45.66 -2.85 8.08
N LYS A 123 -46.40 -3.79 7.49
CA LYS A 123 -46.38 -4.10 6.06
C LYS A 123 -46.56 -2.86 5.20
N GLY A 124 -45.69 -2.70 4.21
CA GLY A 124 -45.78 -1.63 3.21
C GLY A 124 -45.37 -0.24 3.73
N MET A 125 -45.19 -0.06 5.04
CA MET A 125 -44.68 1.19 5.60
C MET A 125 -43.19 1.32 5.31
N GLN A 126 -42.78 2.53 4.94
CA GLN A 126 -41.40 2.85 4.63
C GLN A 126 -40.70 3.40 5.88
N TYR A 127 -39.58 2.78 6.25
CA TYR A 127 -38.69 3.26 7.32
C TYR A 127 -37.36 3.66 6.70
N THR A 128 -36.93 4.90 6.93
CA THR A 128 -35.70 5.44 6.34
C THR A 128 -34.73 5.89 7.44
N PHE A 129 -33.48 5.46 7.34
CA PHE A 129 -32.43 5.73 8.31
C PHE A 129 -31.19 6.30 7.61
N PRO A 130 -30.75 7.53 7.94
CA PRO A 130 -29.54 8.09 7.37
C PRO A 130 -28.29 7.44 7.96
N PHE A 131 -27.20 7.42 7.19
CA PHE A 131 -25.88 7.03 7.68
C PHE A 131 -24.79 7.96 7.17
N SER A 132 -23.74 8.08 7.98
CA SER A 132 -22.52 8.77 7.60
C SER A 132 -21.30 8.07 8.18
N PHE A 133 -20.37 7.69 7.31
CA PHE A 133 -19.09 7.13 7.68
C PHE A 133 -17.96 7.98 7.10
N ILE A 134 -16.80 7.95 7.75
CA ILE A 134 -15.55 8.49 7.23
C ILE A 134 -14.63 7.30 7.00
N VAL A 135 -14.03 7.19 5.81
CA VAL A 135 -13.01 6.17 5.55
C VAL A 135 -11.79 6.49 6.41
N PRO A 136 -11.39 5.62 7.35
CA PRO A 136 -10.28 5.93 8.23
C PRO A 136 -8.94 5.87 7.48
N ASP A 137 -7.95 6.62 7.97
CA ASP A 137 -6.57 6.59 7.43
C ASP A 137 -5.87 5.27 7.74
N GLN A 138 -6.14 4.73 8.92
CA GLN A 138 -5.54 3.50 9.43
C GLN A 138 -6.55 2.70 10.24
N LEU A 139 -6.32 1.40 10.30
CA LEU A 139 -7.00 0.46 11.18
C LEU A 139 -6.54 0.66 12.63
N LEU A 140 -7.37 0.23 13.58
CA LEU A 140 -7.02 0.25 14.98
C LEU A 140 -5.88 -0.74 15.26
N ASP A 141 -5.01 -0.41 16.22
CA ASP A 141 -3.90 -1.25 16.66
C ASP A 141 -4.28 -2.70 16.98
N SER A 142 -5.52 -2.92 17.44
CA SER A 142 -6.09 -4.23 17.75
C SER A 142 -6.28 -5.13 16.53
N HIS A 143 -6.33 -4.58 15.31
CA HIS A 143 -6.50 -5.35 14.07
C HIS A 143 -5.29 -6.21 13.72
N CYS A 144 -4.09 -5.74 14.07
CA CYS A 144 -2.84 -6.48 13.93
C CYS A 144 -2.35 -6.97 15.30
N GLY A 145 -3.12 -7.88 15.92
CA GLY A 145 -2.81 -8.47 17.23
C GLY A 145 -1.87 -9.69 17.18
N HIS A 146 -1.35 -10.05 16.01
CA HIS A 146 -0.41 -11.17 15.87
C HIS A 146 1.04 -10.70 15.96
N ILE A 147 1.94 -11.63 16.28
CA ILE A 147 3.38 -11.36 16.32
C ILE A 147 3.85 -11.03 14.90
N THR A 148 4.61 -9.94 14.76
CA THR A 148 5.22 -9.46 13.52
C THR A 148 6.74 -9.45 13.66
N GLN A 149 7.47 -9.59 12.56
CA GLN A 149 8.92 -9.58 12.55
C GLN A 149 9.50 -8.21 12.88
N SER A 150 8.83 -7.13 12.49
CA SER A 150 9.27 -5.76 12.73
C SER A 150 8.10 -4.78 12.82
N GLY A 151 8.36 -3.59 13.38
CA GLY A 151 7.38 -2.51 13.44
C GLY A 151 6.90 -2.05 12.07
N VAL A 152 7.75 -2.13 11.03
CA VAL A 152 7.39 -1.80 9.64
C VAL A 152 6.29 -2.71 9.11
N VAL A 153 6.35 -4.02 9.42
CA VAL A 153 5.29 -4.96 9.04
C VAL A 153 3.98 -4.57 9.73
N ARG A 154 4.02 -4.27 11.03
CA ARG A 154 2.83 -3.87 11.78
C ARG A 154 2.24 -2.57 11.25
N GLN A 155 3.06 -1.57 10.94
CA GLN A 155 2.61 -0.31 10.34
C GLN A 155 1.93 -0.53 8.99
N ALA A 156 2.53 -1.34 8.11
CA ALA A 156 1.90 -1.69 6.84
C ALA A 156 0.55 -2.40 7.05
N HIS A 157 0.47 -3.33 8.01
CA HIS A 157 -0.75 -4.07 8.33
C HIS A 157 -1.89 -3.22 8.86
N LEU A 158 -1.57 -2.06 9.44
CA LEU A 158 -2.56 -1.10 9.93
C LEU A 158 -3.06 -0.16 8.83
N GLN A 159 -2.43 -0.10 7.66
CA GLN A 159 -3.01 0.62 6.53
C GLN A 159 -4.24 -0.12 6.01
N LEU A 160 -5.25 0.63 5.54
CA LEU A 160 -6.43 0.02 4.92
C LEU A 160 -6.00 -0.67 3.63
N PRO A 161 -6.33 -1.95 3.40
CA PRO A 161 -6.03 -2.59 2.13
C PRO A 161 -6.97 -2.07 1.02
N PRO A 162 -6.52 -1.89 -0.23
CA PRO A 162 -7.39 -1.45 -1.32
C PRO A 162 -8.45 -2.50 -1.66
N SER A 163 -9.58 -2.04 -2.22
CA SER A 163 -10.53 -2.93 -2.90
C SER A 163 -9.81 -3.75 -3.97
N MET A 164 -9.97 -5.07 -3.92
CA MET A 164 -9.18 -5.99 -4.75
C MET A 164 -9.97 -7.26 -5.06
N GLY A 165 -9.88 -7.79 -6.28
CA GLY A 165 -10.54 -9.04 -6.68
C GLY A 165 -12.06 -8.90 -6.83
N THR A 166 -12.52 -7.70 -7.16
CA THR A 166 -13.93 -7.40 -7.41
C THR A 166 -14.27 -7.39 -8.90
N GLY A 167 -13.26 -7.41 -9.78
CA GLY A 167 -13.43 -7.30 -11.24
C GLY A 167 -13.92 -5.93 -11.69
N LYS A 168 -13.79 -4.92 -10.82
CA LYS A 168 -14.36 -3.57 -10.99
C LYS A 168 -13.35 -2.51 -10.56
N ALA A 169 -12.07 -2.62 -10.97
CA ALA A 169 -11.23 -1.43 -10.90
C ALA A 169 -11.85 -0.36 -11.80
N ILE A 170 -11.83 0.89 -11.39
CA ILE A 170 -12.40 1.96 -12.21
C ILE A 170 -11.29 2.51 -13.09
N ASN A 171 -11.57 2.68 -14.37
CA ASN A 171 -10.62 3.29 -15.27
C ASN A 171 -10.41 4.78 -14.98
N GLN A 172 -9.40 5.32 -15.63
CA GLN A 172 -9.00 6.71 -15.64
C GLN A 172 -10.03 7.67 -16.29
N ASP A 173 -11.32 7.38 -16.26
CA ASP A 173 -12.33 8.40 -16.59
C ASP A 173 -13.65 8.13 -15.85
N GLY A 174 -13.68 7.10 -15.00
CA GLY A 174 -14.88 6.73 -14.27
C GLY A 174 -15.98 6.19 -15.18
N THR A 175 -15.64 5.61 -16.34
CA THR A 175 -16.61 5.10 -17.32
C THR A 175 -16.49 3.61 -17.62
N LEU A 176 -15.36 2.96 -17.30
CA LEU A 176 -15.10 1.55 -17.60
C LEU A 176 -14.63 0.77 -16.36
N GLU A 177 -15.09 -0.47 -16.26
CA GLU A 177 -14.56 -1.46 -15.32
C GLU A 177 -13.28 -2.08 -15.93
N LEU A 178 -12.14 -1.80 -15.31
CA LEU A 178 -10.85 -2.41 -15.62
C LEU A 178 -10.67 -3.73 -14.87
N ASP A 179 -9.91 -4.62 -15.50
CA ASP A 179 -9.34 -5.77 -14.81
C ASP A 179 -8.28 -5.27 -13.82
N ASP A 180 -8.51 -5.52 -12.53
CA ASP A 180 -7.63 -5.13 -11.41
C ASP A 180 -6.41 -6.08 -11.27
N VAL A 181 -6.23 -6.99 -12.24
CA VAL A 181 -5.14 -7.96 -12.37
C VAL A 181 -4.92 -8.79 -11.10
N THR A 182 -6.01 -9.07 -10.39
CA THR A 182 -6.00 -9.77 -9.10
C THR A 182 -6.30 -11.25 -9.28
N PRO A 183 -5.57 -12.16 -8.59
CA PRO A 183 -5.97 -13.55 -8.57
C PRO A 183 -7.34 -13.73 -7.91
N ASP A 184 -8.08 -14.74 -8.35
CA ASP A 184 -9.34 -15.07 -7.69
C ASP A 184 -9.14 -15.36 -6.19
N MET A 185 -8.00 -15.94 -5.79
CA MET A 185 -7.70 -16.43 -4.45
C MET A 185 -7.70 -15.36 -3.36
N ALA A 186 -7.66 -14.08 -3.72
CA ALA A 186 -7.60 -12.98 -2.77
C ALA A 186 -8.64 -11.91 -3.14
N LYS A 187 -9.61 -11.68 -2.25
CA LYS A 187 -10.67 -10.69 -2.43
C LYS A 187 -10.77 -9.78 -1.22
N ILE A 188 -10.73 -8.48 -1.44
CA ILE A 188 -10.90 -7.43 -0.44
C ILE A 188 -12.11 -6.59 -0.85
N ARG A 189 -13.13 -6.57 0.01
CA ARG A 189 -14.41 -5.91 -0.28
C ARG A 189 -14.79 -4.98 0.85
N TYR A 190 -15.37 -3.86 0.45
CA TYR A 190 -15.96 -2.87 1.32
C TYR A 190 -17.44 -2.74 1.00
N GLY A 191 -18.25 -2.47 2.01
CA GLY A 191 -19.66 -2.23 1.79
C GLY A 191 -20.39 -1.67 3.00
N ILE A 192 -21.49 -0.99 2.71
CA ILE A 192 -22.49 -0.61 3.71
C ILE A 192 -23.44 -1.78 3.85
N LYS A 193 -23.59 -2.27 5.08
CA LYS A 193 -24.36 -3.46 5.40
C LYS A 193 -25.47 -3.12 6.39
N VAL A 194 -26.66 -3.62 6.11
CA VAL A 194 -27.84 -3.46 6.95
C VAL A 194 -28.25 -4.82 7.49
N ARG A 195 -28.50 -4.92 8.80
CA ARG A 195 -28.96 -6.15 9.44
C ARG A 195 -30.12 -5.84 10.38
N ILE A 196 -31.24 -6.53 10.18
CA ILE A 196 -32.40 -6.49 11.06
C ILE A 196 -32.42 -7.78 11.86
N THR A 197 -32.49 -7.69 13.19
CA THR A 197 -32.42 -8.85 14.07
C THR A 197 -33.61 -8.94 15.02
N ARG A 198 -33.91 -10.18 15.44
CA ARG A 198 -34.88 -10.51 16.49
C ARG A 198 -34.32 -11.62 17.36
N LYS A 199 -34.37 -11.42 18.67
CA LYS A 199 -34.09 -12.42 19.69
C LYS A 199 -35.17 -13.50 19.63
N LYS A 200 -34.75 -14.74 19.51
CA LYS A 200 -35.65 -15.89 19.59
C LYS A 200 -36.13 -16.04 21.02
N GLU A 201 -37.43 -16.26 21.17
CA GLU A 201 -38.07 -16.43 22.48
C GLU A 201 -37.62 -17.71 23.20
N ILE A 202 -37.17 -18.73 22.46
CA ILE A 202 -36.82 -20.06 23.00
C ILE A 202 -35.42 -20.09 23.61
N ASP A 203 -34.42 -19.47 22.98
CA ASP A 203 -33.00 -19.55 23.38
C ASP A 203 -32.32 -18.19 23.57
N GLY A 204 -33.07 -17.09 23.43
CA GLY A 204 -32.55 -15.72 23.54
C GLY A 204 -31.58 -15.31 22.43
N LYS A 205 -31.26 -16.18 21.46
CA LYS A 205 -30.27 -15.88 20.43
C LYS A 205 -30.84 -14.91 19.41
N GLN A 206 -30.02 -13.96 18.96
CA GLN A 206 -30.37 -13.07 17.85
C GLN A 206 -30.43 -13.86 16.53
N ALA A 207 -31.61 -13.87 15.91
CA ALA A 207 -31.84 -14.30 14.55
C ALA A 207 -31.82 -13.09 13.61
N ILE A 208 -31.24 -13.26 12.42
CA ILE A 208 -31.27 -12.26 11.35
C ILE A 208 -32.59 -12.43 10.59
N ILE A 209 -33.41 -11.39 10.58
CA ILE A 209 -34.67 -11.34 9.82
C ILE A 209 -34.37 -10.99 8.36
N ALA A 210 -33.56 -9.94 8.18
CA ALA A 210 -33.15 -9.45 6.88
C ALA A 210 -31.72 -8.91 6.96
N GLU A 211 -31.01 -9.05 5.85
CA GLU A 211 -29.66 -8.53 5.69
C GLU A 211 -29.47 -8.16 4.22
N GLU A 212 -28.91 -6.98 3.98
CA GLU A 212 -28.59 -6.47 2.65
C GLU A 212 -27.24 -5.73 2.69
N GLN A 213 -26.51 -5.73 1.58
CA GLN A 213 -25.19 -5.09 1.51
C GLN A 213 -24.97 -4.39 0.18
N ARG A 214 -24.60 -3.10 0.24
CA ARG A 214 -24.16 -2.30 -0.91
C ARG A 214 -22.65 -2.24 -0.92
N ASN A 215 -22.03 -2.86 -1.92
CA ASN A 215 -20.58 -2.82 -2.10
C ASN A 215 -20.14 -1.47 -2.64
N ILE A 216 -19.00 -0.99 -2.14
CA ILE A 216 -18.32 0.22 -2.59
C ILE A 216 -16.85 -0.10 -2.89
N HIS A 217 -16.20 0.78 -3.64
CA HIS A 217 -14.79 0.66 -3.99
C HIS A 217 -13.97 1.61 -3.11
N ILE A 218 -12.93 1.12 -2.45
CA ILE A 218 -12.01 1.94 -1.66
C ILE A 218 -10.62 1.84 -2.26
N THR A 219 -10.04 2.99 -2.63
CA THR A 219 -8.63 3.13 -3.01
C THR A 219 -7.96 4.03 -1.98
N PRO A 220 -7.41 3.48 -0.89
CA PRO A 220 -6.77 4.23 0.19
C PRO A 220 -5.62 5.07 -0.34
N ALA A 221 -5.29 6.19 0.30
CA ALA A 221 -4.06 6.88 -0.04
C ALA A 221 -2.84 6.13 0.50
N TYR A 222 -1.81 6.01 -0.34
CA TYR A 222 -0.54 5.39 0.00
C TYR A 222 0.58 6.36 -0.33
N LEU A 223 1.39 6.69 0.66
CA LEU A 223 2.61 7.48 0.45
C LEU A 223 3.71 6.59 -0.11
N GLU A 224 4.66 7.22 -0.80
CA GLU A 224 5.88 6.56 -1.24
C GLU A 224 6.64 6.01 -0.01
N ALA A 225 6.91 4.71 -0.03
CA ALA A 225 7.79 4.08 0.95
C ALA A 225 9.18 3.90 0.35
N PRO A 226 10.25 3.77 1.15
CA PRO A 226 11.53 3.31 0.65
C PRO A 226 11.41 1.96 -0.06
N PRO A 227 12.11 1.73 -1.18
CA PRO A 227 12.09 0.44 -1.85
C PRO A 227 12.67 -0.64 -0.92
N PRO A 228 12.15 -1.88 -0.96
CA PRO A 228 12.69 -2.98 -0.16
C PRO A 228 14.13 -3.28 -0.61
N MET A 229 15.12 -2.85 0.20
CA MET A 229 16.55 -2.96 -0.10
C MET A 229 17.10 -4.40 0.00
N ASP A 230 16.44 -5.26 0.79
CA ASP A 230 16.99 -6.56 1.22
C ASP A 230 16.55 -7.77 0.37
N ASP A 231 15.87 -7.57 -0.75
CA ASP A 231 15.54 -8.69 -1.64
C ASP A 231 16.65 -8.83 -2.69
N ASN A 232 17.52 -9.84 -2.53
CA ASN A 232 18.55 -10.27 -3.51
C ASN A 232 17.97 -10.66 -4.90
N THR A 233 16.69 -10.38 -5.13
CA THR A 233 15.94 -10.62 -6.37
C THR A 233 15.96 -9.42 -7.31
N PHE A 234 16.17 -8.20 -6.80
CA PHE A 234 16.33 -7.00 -7.62
C PHE A 234 17.72 -6.93 -8.23
N VAL A 235 17.80 -6.35 -9.42
CA VAL A 235 19.03 -6.23 -10.21
C VAL A 235 19.10 -4.81 -10.73
N PHE A 236 19.76 -3.94 -9.96
CA PHE A 236 19.98 -2.52 -10.28
C PHE A 236 21.11 -2.30 -11.28
N LYS A 237 22.07 -3.23 -11.32
CA LYS A 237 23.26 -3.18 -12.17
C LYS A 237 23.51 -4.54 -12.80
N LYS A 238 23.80 -4.54 -14.10
CA LYS A 238 24.22 -5.71 -14.85
C LYS A 238 25.47 -5.40 -15.65
N GLU A 239 26.45 -6.27 -15.52
CA GLU A 239 27.74 -6.15 -16.19
C GLU A 239 28.01 -7.42 -17.00
N LYS A 240 28.48 -7.25 -18.23
CA LYS A 240 28.89 -8.36 -19.10
C LYS A 240 30.12 -7.98 -19.93
N GLU A 241 31.02 -8.94 -20.10
CA GLU A 241 32.00 -8.90 -21.17
C GLU A 241 31.31 -9.18 -22.51
N ILE A 242 31.48 -8.28 -23.47
CA ILE A 242 31.01 -8.44 -24.84
C ILE A 242 32.16 -8.99 -25.67
N ARG A 243 31.89 -10.03 -26.47
CA ARG A 243 32.87 -10.67 -27.36
C ARG A 243 32.50 -10.39 -28.82
N LYS A 244 33.50 -10.17 -29.68
CA LYS A 244 33.32 -9.89 -31.12
C LYS A 244 32.73 -11.10 -31.89
N GLY A 245 32.74 -12.30 -31.28
CA GLY A 245 32.18 -13.56 -31.79
C GLY A 245 32.71 -14.76 -31.00
N LEU A 246 32.24 -15.99 -31.29
CA LEU A 246 32.65 -17.22 -30.55
C LEU A 246 34.17 -17.47 -30.57
N PHE A 247 34.87 -16.96 -31.60
CA PHE A 247 36.32 -17.13 -31.79
C PHE A 247 37.10 -15.80 -31.96
N LYS A 248 36.45 -14.63 -31.86
CA LYS A 248 37.02 -13.33 -32.32
C LYS A 248 37.49 -12.39 -31.19
N GLY A 249 37.78 -12.90 -30.00
CA GLY A 249 38.30 -12.10 -28.88
C GLY A 249 37.26 -11.17 -28.23
N LYS A 250 37.71 -10.37 -27.25
CA LYS A 250 36.87 -9.45 -26.47
C LYS A 250 36.64 -8.12 -27.21
N LEU A 251 35.41 -7.60 -27.14
CA LEU A 251 35.06 -6.25 -27.59
C LEU A 251 35.28 -5.24 -26.47
N GLY A 252 34.81 -5.58 -25.27
CA GLY A 252 34.90 -4.72 -24.10
C GLY A 252 33.92 -5.18 -23.03
N ARG A 253 33.74 -4.36 -22.02
CA ARG A 253 32.87 -4.59 -20.87
C ARG A 253 31.76 -3.55 -20.88
N LEU A 254 30.51 -4.00 -20.90
CA LEU A 254 29.34 -3.13 -20.83
C LEU A 254 28.67 -3.30 -19.47
N ILE A 255 28.51 -2.17 -18.79
CA ILE A 255 27.81 -2.00 -17.54
C ILE A 255 26.52 -1.25 -17.85
N VAL A 256 25.40 -1.76 -17.35
CA VAL A 256 24.08 -1.15 -17.44
C VAL A 256 23.52 -1.05 -16.03
N GLN A 257 23.08 0.13 -15.61
CA GLN A 257 22.54 0.35 -14.27
C GLN A 257 21.39 1.35 -14.27
N ALA A 258 20.50 1.22 -13.30
CA ALA A 258 19.39 2.14 -13.06
C ALA A 258 18.96 2.06 -11.59
N ASP A 259 18.47 3.18 -11.08
CA ASP A 259 17.87 3.28 -9.75
C ASP A 259 16.36 2.97 -9.80
N PRO A 260 15.74 2.59 -8.67
CA PRO A 260 14.28 2.48 -8.59
C PRO A 260 13.60 3.76 -9.11
N PRO A 261 12.56 3.66 -9.97
CA PRO A 261 11.78 4.83 -10.34
C PRO A 261 10.95 5.34 -9.16
N ARG A 262 10.53 6.61 -9.28
CA ARG A 262 9.42 7.13 -8.47
C ARG A 262 8.15 6.28 -8.69
N PRO A 263 7.25 6.20 -7.69
CA PRO A 263 6.02 5.43 -7.79
C PRO A 263 5.18 5.80 -9.01
N LEU A 264 4.45 4.80 -9.51
CA LEU A 264 3.31 5.02 -10.39
C LEU A 264 2.14 5.52 -9.53
N GLU A 265 2.03 6.84 -9.40
CA GLU A 265 0.96 7.48 -8.65
C GLU A 265 -0.35 7.46 -9.43
N THR A 266 -1.40 6.93 -8.80
CA THR A 266 -2.76 6.99 -9.30
C THR A 266 -3.55 8.04 -8.54
N LYS A 267 -4.35 8.85 -9.24
CA LYS A 267 -5.22 9.84 -8.60
C LYS A 267 -6.63 9.29 -8.56
N SER A 268 -7.11 8.94 -7.37
CA SER A 268 -8.42 8.28 -7.22
C SER A 268 -9.60 9.16 -7.64
N TYR A 269 -9.41 10.49 -7.57
CA TYR A 269 -10.42 11.51 -7.89
C TYR A 269 -10.32 12.07 -9.32
N ASP A 270 -9.14 12.00 -9.93
CA ASP A 270 -8.92 12.45 -11.30
C ASP A 270 -8.84 11.24 -12.20
N GLY A 271 -9.99 10.92 -12.80
CA GLY A 271 -10.07 9.95 -13.88
C GLY A 271 -8.93 10.18 -14.86
N LYS A 272 -8.86 11.34 -15.50
CA LYS A 272 -8.00 11.60 -16.68
C LYS A 272 -6.49 11.45 -16.40
N HIS A 273 -6.09 11.33 -15.13
CA HIS A 273 -4.71 11.16 -14.73
C HIS A 273 -4.15 9.80 -15.15
N LYS A 274 -3.10 9.83 -15.97
CA LYS A 274 -2.32 8.64 -16.34
C LYS A 274 -1.15 8.48 -15.37
N ALA A 275 -1.19 7.43 -14.56
CA ALA A 275 -0.06 7.05 -13.73
C ALA A 275 1.16 6.76 -14.61
N THR A 276 2.20 7.59 -14.47
CA THR A 276 3.42 7.53 -15.26
C THR A 276 4.64 7.80 -14.38
N THR A 277 5.77 7.19 -14.73
CA THR A 277 7.08 7.44 -14.12
C THR A 277 8.15 7.31 -15.20
N THR A 278 9.39 7.69 -14.88
CA THR A 278 10.54 7.57 -15.80
C THR A 278 11.69 6.90 -15.09
N VAL A 279 12.33 5.93 -15.75
CA VAL A 279 13.57 5.32 -15.30
C VAL A 279 14.72 5.84 -16.14
N THR A 280 15.80 6.26 -15.50
CA THR A 280 17.04 6.61 -16.18
C THR A 280 17.95 5.40 -16.25
N LEU A 281 18.26 4.95 -17.47
CA LEU A 281 19.18 3.86 -17.73
C LEU A 281 20.57 4.41 -18.05
N ASN A 282 21.52 4.18 -17.15
CA ASN A 282 22.91 4.58 -17.29
C ASN A 282 23.73 3.43 -17.85
N MET A 283 24.47 3.67 -18.92
CA MET A 283 25.33 2.67 -19.56
C MET A 283 26.77 3.16 -19.59
N THR A 284 27.70 2.26 -19.30
CA THR A 284 29.13 2.51 -19.38
C THR A 284 29.80 1.38 -20.14
N PHE A 285 30.48 1.71 -21.23
CA PHE A 285 31.26 0.76 -22.02
C PHE A 285 32.76 1.04 -21.85
N VAL A 286 33.48 0.03 -21.37
CA VAL A 286 34.94 0.04 -21.28
C VAL A 286 35.48 -0.86 -22.40
N PRO A 287 36.07 -0.29 -23.46
CA PRO A 287 36.65 -1.04 -24.55
C PRO A 287 37.84 -1.90 -24.08
N SER A 288 38.05 -3.04 -24.73
CA SER A 288 39.24 -3.87 -24.50
C SER A 288 40.50 -3.28 -25.14
N ASP A 289 40.34 -2.51 -26.22
CA ASP A 289 41.43 -1.85 -26.94
C ASP A 289 41.02 -0.40 -27.26
N ASP A 290 41.97 0.54 -27.26
CA ASP A 290 41.71 1.98 -27.46
C ASP A 290 41.07 2.36 -28.81
N SER A 291 41.18 1.48 -29.82
CA SER A 291 40.57 1.65 -31.14
C SER A 291 39.14 1.09 -31.23
N THR A 292 38.62 0.47 -30.17
CA THR A 292 37.31 -0.19 -30.19
C THR A 292 36.19 0.79 -29.87
N GLU A 293 35.25 0.94 -30.80
CA GLU A 293 34.05 1.72 -30.59
C GLU A 293 32.97 0.95 -29.80
N PRO A 294 32.07 1.66 -29.11
CA PRO A 294 30.95 1.02 -28.41
C PRO A 294 30.00 0.28 -29.36
N PRO A 295 29.36 -0.81 -28.89
CA PRO A 295 28.40 -1.54 -29.70
C PRO A 295 27.12 -0.71 -29.95
N LYS A 296 26.42 -1.02 -31.05
CA LYS A 296 25.16 -0.37 -31.39
C LYS A 296 24.06 -0.82 -30.43
N LEU A 297 23.25 0.11 -29.95
CA LEU A 297 22.09 -0.21 -29.13
C LEU A 297 20.94 -0.70 -30.02
N GLY A 298 20.32 -1.81 -29.62
CA GLY A 298 19.20 -2.41 -30.31
C GLY A 298 17.86 -1.91 -29.76
N ASN A 299 17.10 -2.80 -29.13
CA ASN A 299 15.77 -2.52 -28.59
C ASN A 299 15.81 -2.39 -27.07
N ILE A 300 14.90 -1.59 -26.53
CA ILE A 300 14.55 -1.59 -25.12
C ILE A 300 13.11 -2.08 -24.94
N THR A 301 12.94 -3.04 -24.05
CA THR A 301 11.65 -3.62 -23.70
C THR A 301 11.42 -3.47 -22.20
N THR A 302 10.27 -2.92 -21.83
CA THR A 302 9.86 -2.77 -20.43
C THR A 302 8.67 -3.67 -20.14
N LYS A 303 8.74 -4.44 -19.06
CA LYS A 303 7.63 -5.27 -18.58
C LYS A 303 7.34 -4.97 -17.12
N LEU A 304 6.06 -4.88 -16.78
CA LEU A 304 5.59 -4.77 -15.40
C LEU A 304 5.17 -6.15 -14.92
N LYS A 305 5.81 -6.61 -13.85
CA LYS A 305 5.45 -7.84 -13.16
C LYS A 305 4.77 -7.48 -11.85
N TYR A 306 3.60 -8.02 -11.60
CA TYR A 306 2.91 -7.89 -10.32
C TYR A 306 2.87 -9.22 -9.60
N ARG A 307 2.94 -9.16 -8.27
CA ARG A 307 2.84 -10.29 -7.37
C ARG A 307 1.78 -10.03 -6.33
N THR A 308 0.92 -11.00 -6.13
CA THR A 308 -0.02 -11.02 -5.01
C THR A 308 0.35 -12.18 -4.11
N PHE A 309 0.71 -11.85 -2.88
CA PHE A 309 0.89 -12.81 -1.80
C PHE A 309 -0.41 -12.89 -1.03
N TYR A 310 -0.85 -14.09 -0.68
CA TYR A 310 -2.06 -14.28 0.08
C TYR A 310 -1.90 -15.50 0.99
N SER A 311 -2.37 -15.41 2.22
CA SER A 311 -2.22 -16.50 3.19
C SER A 311 -3.51 -16.77 3.95
N THR A 312 -3.70 -18.05 4.29
CA THR A 312 -4.78 -18.48 5.19
C THR A 312 -4.44 -18.27 6.67
N LYS A 313 -3.16 -17.95 6.97
CA LYS A 313 -2.68 -17.48 8.26
C LYS A 313 -2.22 -16.03 8.17
N SER A 314 -2.08 -15.37 9.33
CA SER A 314 -1.54 -14.02 9.37
C SER A 314 -0.08 -14.02 8.93
N ILE A 315 0.23 -13.23 7.90
CA ILE A 315 1.59 -12.99 7.42
C ILE A 315 2.33 -12.20 8.50
N ASN A 316 3.57 -12.52 8.85
CA ASN A 316 4.31 -11.81 9.90
C ASN A 316 5.55 -11.08 9.38
N ILE A 317 5.81 -11.14 8.07
CA ILE A 317 6.93 -10.51 7.36
C ILE A 317 6.42 -9.65 6.21
N ILE A 318 7.28 -8.82 5.62
CA ILE A 318 7.03 -8.33 4.25
C ILE A 318 7.40 -9.46 3.28
N PRO A 319 6.45 -10.02 2.51
CA PRO A 319 6.74 -11.15 1.63
C PRO A 319 7.78 -10.78 0.56
N GLN A 320 8.66 -11.73 0.28
CA GLN A 320 9.63 -11.69 -0.81
C GLN A 320 9.30 -12.77 -1.84
N ARG A 321 9.97 -12.76 -3.00
CA ARG A 321 9.69 -13.66 -4.14
C ARG A 321 9.63 -15.16 -3.80
N LYS A 322 10.33 -15.60 -2.75
CA LYS A 322 10.42 -17.00 -2.32
C LYS A 322 9.67 -17.30 -1.02
N SER A 323 8.97 -16.32 -0.42
CA SER A 323 8.32 -16.51 0.88
C SER A 323 7.30 -17.66 0.88
N HIS A 324 6.54 -17.82 -0.20
CA HIS A 324 5.55 -18.90 -0.34
C HIS A 324 6.18 -20.32 -0.34
N LEU A 325 7.48 -20.44 -0.63
CA LEU A 325 8.17 -21.74 -0.57
C LEU A 325 8.44 -22.18 0.87
N ASN A 326 8.49 -21.22 1.79
CA ASN A 326 8.79 -21.45 3.20
C ASN A 326 7.53 -21.49 4.08
N ASP A 327 6.41 -20.93 3.61
CA ASP A 327 5.14 -20.92 4.32
C ASP A 327 4.07 -21.71 3.54
N PRO A 328 3.68 -22.93 3.98
CA PRO A 328 2.69 -23.75 3.29
C PRO A 328 1.27 -23.16 3.30
N TYR A 329 1.02 -22.14 4.13
CA TYR A 329 -0.27 -21.44 4.17
C TYR A 329 -0.34 -20.25 3.21
N MET A 330 0.81 -19.86 2.63
CA MET A 330 0.95 -18.73 1.73
C MET A 330 0.96 -19.18 0.28
N GLY A 331 0.03 -18.65 -0.51
CA GLY A 331 0.08 -18.68 -1.96
C GLY A 331 0.77 -17.44 -2.53
N GLN A 332 1.28 -17.59 -3.75
CA GLN A 332 1.78 -16.48 -4.55
C GLN A 332 1.21 -16.60 -5.96
N TYR A 333 0.56 -15.53 -6.41
CA TYR A 333 0.19 -15.35 -7.80
C TYR A 333 1.05 -14.27 -8.43
N HIS A 334 1.44 -14.46 -9.69
CA HIS A 334 2.16 -13.44 -10.44
C HIS A 334 1.89 -13.54 -11.93
N GLU A 335 1.88 -12.39 -12.59
CA GLU A 335 1.77 -12.29 -14.04
C GLU A 335 2.61 -11.08 -14.50
N THR A 336 2.83 -10.97 -15.81
CA THR A 336 3.71 -9.96 -16.40
C THR A 336 3.07 -9.37 -17.64
N ILE A 337 2.99 -8.04 -17.67
CA ILE A 337 2.46 -7.26 -18.79
C ILE A 337 3.62 -6.55 -19.48
N THR A 338 3.67 -6.62 -20.80
CA THR A 338 4.62 -5.81 -21.58
C THR A 338 4.07 -4.40 -21.70
N LEU A 339 4.82 -3.40 -21.22
CA LEU A 339 4.41 -1.99 -21.27
C LEU A 339 4.83 -1.33 -22.59
N SER A 340 6.09 -1.56 -23.00
CA SER A 340 6.65 -0.95 -24.21
C SER A 340 7.78 -1.79 -24.78
N SER A 341 7.99 -1.66 -26.09
CA SER A 341 9.14 -2.18 -26.82
C SER A 341 9.48 -1.18 -27.93
N ARG A 342 10.68 -0.61 -27.92
CA ARG A 342 11.10 0.39 -28.93
C ARG A 342 12.57 0.23 -29.31
N ALA A 343 12.88 0.55 -30.56
CA ALA A 343 14.26 0.62 -31.04
C ALA A 343 14.94 1.90 -30.52
N LEU A 344 16.22 1.79 -30.14
CA LEU A 344 17.03 2.89 -29.62
C LEU A 344 17.81 3.61 -30.71
N ASN A 345 17.20 3.73 -31.90
CA ASN A 345 17.80 4.39 -33.05
C ASN A 345 18.15 5.84 -32.68
N GLY A 346 19.42 6.23 -32.87
CA GLY A 346 19.88 7.60 -32.67
C GLY A 346 20.45 7.92 -31.28
N ILE A 347 20.47 6.98 -30.33
CA ILE A 347 21.22 7.17 -29.08
C ILE A 347 22.72 7.12 -29.39
N LYS A 348 23.43 8.19 -29.04
CA LYS A 348 24.87 8.33 -29.27
C LYS A 348 25.64 8.10 -27.99
N TRP A 349 26.70 7.30 -28.10
CA TRP A 349 27.71 7.17 -27.05
C TRP A 349 28.53 8.45 -26.94
N ARG A 350 28.81 8.86 -25.71
CA ARG A 350 29.71 9.96 -25.37
C ARG A 350 31.01 9.38 -24.84
N LYS A 351 32.15 9.96 -25.18
CA LYS A 351 33.45 9.52 -24.70
C LYS A 351 33.74 10.21 -23.36
N GLY A 352 34.17 9.45 -22.36
CA GLY A 352 34.38 9.92 -20.99
C GLY A 352 35.69 10.70 -20.76
N ARG A 353 36.29 11.23 -21.83
CA ARG A 353 37.43 12.14 -21.77
C ARG A 353 36.90 13.52 -22.14
N ASP A 354 36.34 14.23 -21.16
CA ASP A 354 36.11 15.70 -21.14
C ASP A 354 35.45 16.08 -19.78
N ALA A 355 36.17 15.84 -18.68
CA ALA A 355 35.78 16.33 -17.34
C ALA A 355 36.61 17.56 -16.92
N GLU A 356 37.20 18.28 -17.88
CA GLU A 356 37.92 19.53 -17.63
C GLU A 356 37.20 20.78 -18.20
N HIS A 357 35.99 20.65 -18.76
CA HIS A 357 35.33 21.84 -19.34
C HIS A 357 33.81 21.96 -19.17
N ASP A 358 33.23 21.34 -18.15
CA ASP A 358 31.86 21.69 -17.72
C ASP A 358 31.78 21.92 -16.20
N SER A 359 32.52 22.94 -15.74
CA SER A 359 32.34 23.54 -14.44
C SER A 359 31.15 24.51 -14.46
N THR A 360 29.94 23.99 -14.62
CA THR A 360 28.71 24.80 -14.49
C THR A 360 27.60 24.18 -13.65
N TYR A 361 27.89 23.15 -12.85
CA TYR A 361 27.02 22.79 -11.72
C TYR A 361 27.82 22.77 -10.42
N GLY A 362 27.51 23.76 -9.61
CA GLY A 362 28.31 24.22 -8.48
C GLY A 362 28.51 23.19 -7.38
N SER A 363 29.76 23.15 -6.94
CA SER A 363 30.17 22.95 -5.56
C SER A 363 29.15 23.54 -4.58
N ARG A 364 28.53 22.66 -3.77
CA ARG A 364 28.05 22.92 -2.40
C ARG A 364 27.60 21.61 -1.75
N ARG A 365 28.55 20.94 -1.10
CA ARG A 365 28.45 20.10 0.10
C ARG A 365 29.89 19.59 0.31
N GLY A 366 30.68 20.25 1.14
CA GLY A 366 30.46 20.25 2.59
C GLY A 366 31.22 19.05 3.13
N SER A 367 32.54 19.23 3.24
CA SER A 367 33.44 18.33 3.93
C SER A 367 33.07 18.29 5.41
N ASP A 368 32.61 17.14 5.89
CA ASP A 368 33.14 16.56 7.12
C ASP A 368 32.88 15.04 7.17
N MET A 369 33.87 14.37 7.75
CA MET A 369 34.19 12.94 7.68
C MET A 369 33.15 12.02 8.33
N SER A 370 32.83 10.92 7.65
CA SER A 370 32.99 9.58 8.27
C SER A 370 33.12 8.53 7.16
N ASP A 371 34.33 7.98 7.07
CA ASP A 371 34.71 6.85 6.22
C ASP A 371 33.85 5.62 6.51
N ASN A 372 33.03 5.18 5.54
CA ASN A 372 32.97 3.78 5.09
C ASN A 372 31.99 3.63 3.92
N ALA A 373 32.43 3.91 2.71
CA ALA A 373 31.77 3.38 1.52
C ALA A 373 32.84 3.05 0.50
N SER A 374 33.12 1.76 0.39
CA SER A 374 33.98 1.15 -0.61
C SER A 374 33.55 1.60 -2.01
N THR A 375 34.11 2.71 -2.47
CA THR A 375 34.28 2.98 -3.89
C THR A 375 35.06 1.81 -4.44
N ALA A 376 34.34 0.85 -5.03
CA ALA A 376 34.94 -0.17 -5.87
C ALA A 376 35.65 0.58 -7.00
N SER A 377 36.94 0.81 -6.78
CA SER A 377 37.89 1.40 -7.71
C SER A 377 37.66 0.78 -9.08
N LEU A 378 37.27 1.61 -10.05
CA LEU A 378 37.37 1.26 -11.45
C LEU A 378 38.81 0.75 -11.67
N PRO A 379 39.02 -0.47 -12.19
CA PRO A 379 40.37 -0.92 -12.47
C PRO A 379 40.99 0.07 -13.46
N TYR A 380 42.23 0.44 -13.15
CA TYR A 380 43.14 1.21 -14.00
C TYR A 380 43.45 0.37 -15.26
N GLU A 381 42.48 0.19 -16.15
CA GLU A 381 42.64 -0.49 -17.43
C GLU A 381 41.75 0.23 -18.45
N SER A 382 42.41 0.85 -19.45
CA SER A 382 41.87 1.66 -20.56
C SER A 382 41.57 3.15 -20.25
N PRO A 383 42.35 4.13 -20.77
CA PRO A 383 42.05 5.56 -20.63
C PRO A 383 40.80 6.01 -21.41
N ASN A 384 40.20 5.10 -22.19
CA ASN A 384 38.99 5.31 -22.94
C ASN A 384 37.83 4.57 -22.30
N TRP A 385 36.75 5.30 -21.99
CA TRP A 385 35.45 4.73 -21.69
C TRP A 385 34.38 5.55 -22.39
N TYR A 386 33.22 4.95 -22.56
CA TYR A 386 32.07 5.58 -23.20
C TYR A 386 30.84 5.46 -22.30
N TYR A 387 29.94 6.42 -22.39
CA TYR A 387 28.68 6.39 -21.66
C TYR A 387 27.50 6.86 -22.50
N ALA A 388 26.33 6.38 -22.13
CA ALA A 388 25.07 6.79 -22.70
C ALA A 388 23.97 6.70 -21.63
N GLU A 389 23.00 7.61 -21.73
CA GLU A 389 21.85 7.69 -20.84
C GLU A 389 20.56 7.57 -21.66
N ILE A 390 19.59 6.81 -21.16
CA ILE A 390 18.27 6.67 -21.80
C ILE A 390 17.18 6.89 -20.76
N LEU A 391 16.29 7.84 -21.05
CA LEU A 391 15.04 8.00 -20.31
C LEU A 391 14.00 7.00 -20.81
N VAL A 392 13.55 6.13 -19.92
CA VAL A 392 12.59 5.07 -20.18
C VAL A 392 11.25 5.44 -19.55
N PRO A 393 10.28 5.96 -20.32
CA PRO A 393 8.97 6.25 -19.79
C PRO A 393 8.22 4.96 -19.47
N VAL A 394 7.57 4.94 -18.31
CA VAL A 394 6.77 3.82 -17.80
C VAL A 394 5.38 4.37 -17.52
N SER A 395 4.35 3.70 -18.05
CA SER A 395 2.96 4.14 -17.93
C SER A 395 2.08 2.97 -17.53
N GLN A 396 1.03 3.24 -16.75
CA GLN A 396 0.00 2.24 -16.49
C GLN A 396 -0.65 1.75 -17.80
N PRO A 397 -0.88 0.43 -17.97
CA PRO A 397 -1.59 -0.11 -19.13
C PRO A 397 -3.04 0.41 -19.22
N GLN A 398 -3.51 0.75 -20.42
CA GLN A 398 -4.83 1.38 -20.61
C GLN A 398 -6.02 0.56 -20.09
N ASN A 399 -5.95 -0.78 -20.20
CA ASN A 399 -7.06 -1.68 -19.88
C ASN A 399 -6.90 -2.41 -18.54
N LYS A 400 -5.92 -2.03 -17.72
CA LYS A 400 -5.63 -2.69 -16.45
C LYS A 400 -5.61 -1.69 -15.31
N GLY A 401 -6.38 -1.96 -14.27
CA GLY A 401 -6.30 -1.26 -13.01
C GLY A 401 -5.14 -1.84 -12.21
N LEU A 402 -4.23 -1.00 -11.72
CA LEU A 402 -3.17 -1.44 -10.82
C LEU A 402 -3.58 -1.06 -9.40
N PRO A 403 -3.96 -2.03 -8.55
CA PRO A 403 -4.12 -1.75 -7.13
C PRO A 403 -2.83 -1.16 -6.56
N PRO A 404 -2.91 -0.32 -5.52
CA PRO A 404 -1.72 0.16 -4.83
C PRO A 404 -0.82 -0.98 -4.35
N THR A 405 0.45 -0.67 -4.13
CA THR A 405 1.38 -1.53 -3.40
C THR A 405 1.00 -1.47 -1.94
N PHE A 406 0.63 -2.62 -1.37
CA PHE A 406 0.17 -2.67 0.02
C PHE A 406 0.52 -4.00 0.66
N GLN A 407 0.47 -4.03 1.98
CA GLN A 407 0.59 -5.24 2.77
C GLN A 407 -0.40 -5.23 3.92
N SER A 408 -1.15 -6.31 4.07
CA SER A 408 -2.11 -6.54 5.16
C SER A 408 -1.85 -7.89 5.82
N CYS A 409 -2.54 -8.17 6.92
CA CYS A 409 -2.38 -9.43 7.65
C CYS A 409 -2.55 -10.69 6.79
N HIS A 410 -3.29 -10.65 5.67
CA HIS A 410 -3.55 -11.85 4.86
C HIS A 410 -3.20 -11.69 3.38
N VAL A 411 -2.96 -10.47 2.90
CA VAL A 411 -2.77 -10.19 1.47
C VAL A 411 -1.74 -9.08 1.30
N GLY A 412 -0.84 -9.23 0.33
CA GLY A 412 0.08 -8.20 -0.12
C GLY A 412 0.15 -8.11 -1.63
N ARG A 413 0.37 -6.90 -2.16
CA ARG A 413 0.60 -6.64 -3.59
C ARG A 413 1.92 -5.90 -3.76
N GLN A 414 2.76 -6.39 -4.68
CA GLN A 414 4.06 -5.80 -5.03
C GLN A 414 4.28 -5.79 -6.54
N TYR A 415 5.12 -4.86 -7.01
CA TYR A 415 5.45 -4.68 -8.43
C TYR A 415 6.96 -4.69 -8.66
N GLU A 416 7.35 -5.22 -9.82
CA GLU A 416 8.73 -5.32 -10.33
C GLU A 416 8.73 -4.84 -11.78
N LEU A 417 9.64 -3.95 -12.13
CA LEU A 417 9.84 -3.46 -13.48
C LEU A 417 11.06 -4.16 -14.09
N ASP A 418 10.82 -4.98 -15.10
CA ASP A 418 11.86 -5.62 -15.90
C ASP A 418 12.20 -4.73 -17.09
N ILE A 419 13.43 -4.20 -17.13
CA ILE A 419 13.94 -3.43 -18.27
C ILE A 419 15.00 -4.28 -18.98
N THR A 420 14.71 -4.68 -20.21
CA THR A 420 15.62 -5.45 -21.05
C THR A 420 16.14 -4.59 -22.20
N LEU A 421 17.44 -4.32 -22.19
CA LEU A 421 18.18 -3.68 -23.27
C LEU A 421 18.84 -4.75 -24.14
N SER A 422 18.66 -4.70 -25.46
CA SER A 422 19.46 -5.46 -26.41
C SER A 422 20.54 -4.59 -27.04
N VAL A 423 21.69 -5.20 -27.29
CA VAL A 423 22.87 -4.57 -27.86
C VAL A 423 23.32 -5.42 -29.05
N ASP A 424 23.50 -4.77 -30.18
CA ASP A 424 23.92 -5.41 -31.42
C ASP A 424 25.44 -5.45 -31.47
N ILE A 425 25.98 -6.66 -31.43
CA ILE A 425 27.43 -6.91 -31.42
C ILE A 425 27.93 -7.07 -32.86
N SER A 426 27.17 -7.78 -33.68
CA SER A 426 27.37 -7.91 -35.11
C SER A 426 26.02 -8.16 -35.79
N SER A 427 25.99 -8.20 -37.12
CA SER A 427 24.75 -8.40 -37.90
C SER A 427 23.97 -9.68 -37.54
N ARG A 428 24.58 -10.65 -36.85
CA ARG A 428 23.94 -11.91 -36.42
C ARG A 428 24.02 -12.21 -34.92
N LEU A 429 24.63 -11.32 -34.13
CA LEU A 429 24.87 -11.57 -32.70
C LEU A 429 24.40 -10.38 -31.87
N ASN A 430 23.52 -10.64 -30.91
CA ASN A 430 23.08 -9.68 -29.92
C ASN A 430 23.42 -10.15 -28.50
N SER A 431 23.48 -9.20 -27.58
CA SER A 431 23.52 -9.47 -26.14
C SER A 431 22.42 -8.68 -25.46
N SER A 432 21.82 -9.25 -24.42
CA SER A 432 20.76 -8.61 -23.64
C SER A 432 21.18 -8.33 -22.21
N PHE A 433 20.70 -7.23 -21.66
CA PHE A 433 20.92 -6.79 -20.29
C PHE A 433 19.54 -6.58 -19.66
N THR A 434 19.23 -7.35 -18.62
CA THR A 434 17.94 -7.25 -17.92
C THR A 434 18.20 -6.73 -16.51
N LEU A 435 17.65 -5.55 -16.23
CA LEU A 435 17.51 -5.00 -14.89
C LEU A 435 16.13 -5.35 -14.33
N LYS A 436 16.06 -5.49 -13.00
CA LYS A 436 14.84 -5.78 -12.26
C LYS A 436 14.72 -4.79 -11.13
N LEU A 437 13.86 -3.81 -11.29
CA LEU A 437 13.74 -2.69 -10.37
C LEU A 437 12.46 -2.85 -9.54
N PRO A 438 12.48 -2.58 -8.22
CA PRO A 438 11.25 -2.41 -7.46
C PRO A 438 10.53 -1.16 -8.00
N VAL A 439 9.22 -1.26 -8.17
CA VAL A 439 8.37 -0.10 -8.47
C VAL A 439 7.18 -0.15 -7.54
N GLN A 440 6.76 1.00 -7.04
CA GLN A 440 5.54 1.10 -6.24
C GLN A 440 4.42 1.65 -7.10
N VAL A 441 3.21 1.23 -6.78
CA VAL A 441 1.98 1.85 -7.25
C VAL A 441 1.37 2.52 -6.03
N THR A 442 1.18 3.83 -6.08
CA THR A 442 0.61 4.61 -4.98
C THR A 442 -0.72 5.20 -5.42
N SER A 443 -1.47 5.71 -4.46
CA SER A 443 -2.72 6.43 -4.72
C SER A 443 -2.82 7.65 -3.85
N VAL A 444 -3.36 8.73 -4.40
CA VAL A 444 -3.61 9.98 -3.67
C VAL A 444 -5.11 10.28 -3.70
N GLY A 445 -5.68 10.51 -2.52
CA GLY A 445 -7.06 10.97 -2.32
C GLY A 445 -7.20 12.48 -2.55
N GLN A 446 -8.40 12.95 -2.88
CA GLN A 446 -8.66 14.37 -3.11
C GLN A 446 -8.34 15.23 -1.87
N ARG A 447 -8.65 14.70 -0.68
CA ARG A 447 -8.40 15.38 0.61
C ARG A 447 -6.94 15.29 1.04
N ASP A 448 -6.23 14.25 0.62
CA ASP A 448 -4.81 14.06 0.94
C ASP A 448 -3.92 15.01 0.14
N LEU A 449 -4.32 15.37 -1.09
CA LEU A 449 -3.65 16.42 -1.86
C LEU A 449 -3.72 17.78 -1.17
N GLY A 450 -4.88 18.14 -0.60
CA GLY A 450 -5.05 19.39 0.15
C GLY A 450 -4.07 19.45 1.33
N ALA A 451 -4.00 18.38 2.11
CA ALA A 451 -3.05 18.26 3.21
C ALA A 451 -1.57 18.24 2.76
N GLN A 452 -1.26 17.62 1.61
CA GLN A 452 0.11 17.64 1.05
C GLN A 452 0.51 19.04 0.59
N LEU A 453 -0.38 19.76 -0.10
CA LEU A 453 -0.12 21.13 -0.55
C LEU A 453 0.05 22.08 0.64
N GLU A 454 -0.78 21.94 1.67
CA GLU A 454 -0.64 22.69 2.92
C GLU A 454 0.69 22.37 3.62
N ALA A 455 1.08 21.08 3.69
CA ALA A 455 2.36 20.67 4.27
C ALA A 455 3.57 21.14 3.44
N GLU A 456 3.49 21.11 2.11
CA GLU A 456 4.54 21.62 1.22
C GLU A 456 4.68 23.15 1.31
N GLU A 457 3.60 23.89 1.57
CA GLU A 457 3.64 25.33 1.88
C GLU A 457 4.22 25.63 3.28
N GLU A 458 4.11 24.72 4.24
CA GLU A 458 4.72 24.85 5.57
C GLU A 458 6.24 24.54 5.59
N LEU A 459 6.76 23.74 4.65
CA LEU A 459 8.19 23.43 4.54
C LEU A 459 9.10 24.67 4.41
N PRO A 460 8.82 25.68 3.55
CA PRO A 460 9.65 26.89 3.48
C PRO A 460 9.60 27.71 4.78
N ALA A 461 8.49 27.70 5.51
CA ALA A 461 8.37 28.40 6.80
C ALA A 461 9.17 27.69 7.92
N PHE A 462 9.23 26.36 7.88
CA PHE A 462 10.09 25.56 8.75
C PHE A 462 11.58 25.78 8.44
N GLU A 463 11.98 25.80 7.18
CA GLU A 463 13.38 26.07 6.80
C GLU A 463 13.83 27.48 7.22
N GLU A 464 12.95 28.49 7.13
CA GLU A 464 13.22 29.85 7.60
C GLU A 464 13.47 29.93 9.12
N PHE A 465 12.86 29.03 9.91
CA PHE A 465 13.07 28.91 11.35
C PHE A 465 14.48 28.40 11.72
N PHE A 466 15.10 27.62 10.84
CA PHE A 466 16.47 27.09 11.02
C PHE A 466 17.53 27.88 10.24
N THR A 467 17.17 28.96 9.56
CA THR A 467 18.17 29.88 9.00
C THR A 467 18.90 30.62 10.13
N PRO A 468 20.24 30.59 10.17
CA PRO A 468 20.99 31.35 11.17
C PRO A 468 20.72 32.85 11.00
N ARG A 469 19.96 33.45 11.92
CA ARG A 469 19.81 34.90 11.97
C ARG A 469 21.10 35.48 12.53
N SER A 470 21.79 36.30 11.73
CA SER A 470 22.95 37.07 12.20
C SER A 470 22.48 38.07 13.24
N VAL A 471 22.88 37.87 14.51
CA VAL A 471 22.74 38.85 15.58
C VAL A 471 24.00 39.70 15.61
N ALA A 472 24.22 40.48 14.54
CA ALA A 472 25.23 41.54 14.59
C ALA A 472 24.65 42.71 15.40
N PRO A 473 25.33 43.20 16.45
CA PRO A 473 24.95 44.45 17.10
C PRO A 473 24.98 45.57 16.05
N PRO A 474 24.02 46.51 16.07
CA PRO A 474 24.11 47.68 15.21
C PRO A 474 25.43 48.42 15.51
N PRO A 475 26.20 48.83 14.48
CA PRO A 475 27.44 49.54 14.70
C PRO A 475 27.17 50.85 15.43
N ILE A 476 27.86 51.02 16.56
CA ILE A 476 27.85 52.23 17.37
C ILE A 476 28.66 53.29 16.61
N ASP A 477 27.98 54.13 15.83
CA ASP A 477 28.57 55.40 15.39
C ASP A 477 28.46 56.42 16.54
N GLN A 478 29.62 56.70 17.14
CA GLN A 478 29.81 57.75 18.11
C GLN A 478 29.77 59.11 17.41
N GLN A 479 28.65 59.82 17.49
CA GLN A 479 28.66 61.28 17.44
C GLN A 479 27.90 61.88 18.63
N HIS A 480 28.67 62.60 19.44
CA HIS A 480 28.30 63.37 20.61
C HIS A 480 27.01 64.21 20.48
N ARG A 481 26.15 64.17 21.51
CA ARG A 481 25.58 65.38 22.14
C ARG A 481 24.90 65.11 23.50
N ARG A 482 25.56 65.63 24.55
CA ARG A 482 25.08 66.27 25.81
C ARG A 482 24.06 65.56 26.73
N LEU A 483 24.57 65.03 27.86
CA LEU A 483 24.30 65.30 29.31
C LEU A 483 22.88 65.74 29.79
N PRO A 484 22.42 65.40 31.03
CA PRO A 484 23.20 65.52 32.26
C PRO A 484 23.11 64.40 33.32
N SER A 485 24.13 64.41 34.18
CA SER A 485 24.22 63.66 35.44
C SER A 485 23.25 64.18 36.49
N PHE A 486 22.82 63.33 37.42
CA PHE A 486 22.83 63.68 38.84
C PHE A 486 23.06 62.42 39.68
N ALA A 487 24.03 62.53 40.57
CA ALA A 487 24.30 61.56 41.62
C ALA A 487 23.24 61.70 42.72
N ASP A 488 22.69 60.57 43.11
CA ASP A 488 22.00 60.21 44.37
C ASP A 488 21.69 58.72 44.16
N SER A 489 21.91 57.74 45.04
CA SER A 489 22.22 57.71 46.45
C SER A 489 22.47 56.23 46.82
N MET A 490 23.54 55.98 47.56
CA MET A 490 23.70 54.98 48.63
C MET A 490 23.56 53.45 48.37
N MET A 491 24.33 52.77 49.21
CA MET A 491 24.59 51.34 49.39
C MET A 491 23.40 50.50 49.90
N GLU A 492 23.56 49.17 49.71
CA GLU A 492 23.07 48.05 50.54
C GLU A 492 21.57 47.86 50.77
N GLU A 493 21.03 46.74 50.27
CA GLU A 493 20.36 45.78 51.16
C GLU A 493 20.28 44.38 50.54
N ALA A 494 20.74 43.39 51.31
CA ALA A 494 20.50 41.98 51.08
C ALA A 494 19.04 41.65 51.43
N GLY A 495 18.29 41.07 50.49
CA GLY A 495 16.90 40.67 50.65
C GLY A 495 16.70 39.16 50.45
N GLN A 496 16.40 38.48 51.55
CA GLN A 496 16.14 37.04 51.70
C GLN A 496 14.98 36.51 50.83
N LEU A 497 15.14 35.27 50.37
CA LEU A 497 14.05 34.45 49.79
C LEU A 497 12.98 34.13 50.86
N PRO A 498 11.67 34.19 50.53
CA PRO A 498 10.60 33.94 51.48
C PRO A 498 10.47 32.47 51.93
N ALA A 499 10.15 32.31 53.21
CA ALA A 499 10.27 31.11 54.05
C ALA A 499 9.26 29.95 53.81
N HIS A 500 8.67 29.82 52.62
CA HIS A 500 7.76 28.70 52.30
C HIS A 500 8.36 27.67 51.32
N MET A 501 9.61 27.86 50.90
CA MET A 501 10.32 26.94 50.01
C MET A 501 11.54 26.27 50.65
N MET A 502 11.63 26.25 51.98
CA MET A 502 12.63 25.48 52.71
C MET A 502 11.97 24.52 53.70
N SER A 503 11.91 23.24 53.33
CA SER A 503 11.79 22.14 54.29
C SER A 503 12.74 21.00 53.89
N ASN A 504 13.82 20.90 54.65
CA ASN A 504 14.64 19.71 54.78
C ASN A 504 14.26 19.05 56.10
N SER A 505 13.96 17.75 56.10
CA SER A 505 14.66 16.79 56.97
C SER A 505 14.16 15.37 56.77
N ALA A 506 15.12 14.47 56.61
CA ALA A 506 15.01 13.02 56.56
C ALA A 506 14.56 12.40 57.90
N ASN A 507 13.82 11.28 57.83
CA ASN A 507 14.01 10.05 58.60
C ASN A 507 12.79 9.11 58.45
N MET A 508 12.93 7.98 57.75
CA MET A 508 12.38 6.67 58.18
C MET A 508 12.79 5.53 57.23
N ALA A 509 12.98 4.34 57.83
CA ALA A 509 13.62 3.12 57.32
C ALA A 509 12.76 2.29 56.32
N PRO A 510 13.35 1.31 55.58
CA PRO A 510 12.63 0.55 54.54
C PRO A 510 12.03 -0.78 55.05
N PRO A 511 10.94 -1.29 54.45
CA PRO A 511 10.52 -2.70 54.58
C PRO A 511 10.87 -3.57 53.34
N PRO A 512 10.83 -4.91 53.46
CA PRO A 512 11.78 -5.84 52.81
C PRO A 512 11.21 -6.82 51.75
N GLY A 513 12.11 -7.45 50.98
CA GLY A 513 11.90 -8.65 50.13
C GLY A 513 11.65 -8.33 48.65
N TYR A 514 12.38 -8.80 47.63
CA TYR A 514 13.06 -10.08 47.41
C TYR A 514 14.40 -9.86 46.69
N GLY A 515 15.42 -10.64 47.08
CA GLY A 515 16.80 -10.53 46.62
C GLY A 515 17.09 -11.11 45.23
N LEU A 516 18.07 -10.50 44.58
CA LEU A 516 18.90 -11.10 43.53
C LEU A 516 19.87 -12.09 44.18
N LEU A 517 19.82 -13.36 43.77
CA LEU A 517 20.93 -14.29 43.92
C LEU A 517 21.69 -14.36 42.59
N ALA A 518 22.93 -13.88 42.62
CA ALA A 518 23.96 -14.25 41.66
C ALA A 518 25.00 -15.10 42.40
N GLY A 519 25.43 -16.21 41.79
CA GLY A 519 26.66 -16.90 42.19
C GLY A 519 26.59 -18.43 42.08
N GLY A 520 27.13 -18.98 41.00
CA GLY A 520 27.37 -20.41 40.85
C GLY A 520 28.00 -20.76 39.51
N MET A 521 29.29 -20.49 39.36
CA MET A 521 30.15 -21.16 38.36
C MET A 521 30.09 -22.69 38.54
N ILE A 522 30.28 -23.46 37.46
CA ILE A 522 31.35 -24.47 37.31
C ILE A 522 31.15 -25.32 36.02
N ASN A 523 32.20 -25.31 35.20
CA ASN A 523 32.79 -26.31 34.27
C ASN A 523 32.03 -26.92 33.07
N LEU A 524 32.59 -26.60 31.88
CA LEU A 524 33.31 -27.50 30.96
C LEU A 524 32.95 -29.00 31.01
N ARG A 525 32.20 -29.46 30.00
CA ARG A 525 32.66 -30.44 29.00
C ARG A 525 31.76 -30.43 27.76
#